data_AF-A0AAD7UII9-F1
#
_entry.id   AF-A0AAD7UII9-F1
#
_cell.length_a   1.000
_cell.length_b   1.000
_cell.length_c   1.000
_cell.angle_alpha   90.00
_cell.angle_beta   90.00
_cell.angle_gamma   90.00
#
_symmetry.space_group_name_H-M   'P 1'
#
loop_
_entity.id
_entity.type
_entity.pdbx_description
1 polymer ?
#
loop_
_entity_poly.entity_id
_entity_poly.type
_entity_poly.pdbx_seq_one_letter_code
_entity_poly.pdbx_strand_id
1 'polypeptide(L)'
;MFGLLLIASSSVVSQPIALYTPATNVVNHSLIDLDVEVFAERIEAGDYAGGLLVYETGGNSVSSSGSVRTLQGFTTAGDRMANHTRYPTYRNFWEDDDYANTYVIDAISGVWADRSDPLRAELAIKGVQYQVMWMYMLHEFEDALILCEEGSIAVSDASDSAPHRWDEGWAFYAGSLEGTDGTGDGVLLHNLAEIRCVQFGTCTSTAGAIANEEALLAAETGLAHIIAGNCTAARAMYDDIFVAATIPILQGTLKYVYDADPVVNGGNCTGTACTYDEAWAEGWAFAAAILPLINACDPSVATVVRANLDVDNDVPMPDGYVAVKAQIESTYACLGLTCADVGAYQTISGVYPGMEACTDDAS
;
A
#
# COMPACT_ATOMS: atom_id res chain seq x y z
N MET A 1 -30.81 11.40 50.73
CA MET A 1 -29.57 11.95 50.15
C MET A 1 -28.82 10.79 49.54
N PHE A 2 -29.21 10.39 48.33
CA PHE A 2 -28.54 9.33 47.56
C PHE A 2 -27.63 10.04 46.56
N GLY A 3 -26.32 9.95 46.79
CA GLY A 3 -25.32 10.49 45.87
C GLY A 3 -25.24 9.59 44.65
N LEU A 4 -25.55 10.16 43.49
CA LEU A 4 -25.32 9.58 42.18
C LEU A 4 -23.79 9.58 41.95
N LEU A 5 -23.17 8.40 41.96
CA LEU A 5 -21.77 8.24 41.60
C LEU A 5 -21.69 8.35 40.07
N LEU A 6 -21.26 9.52 39.57
CA LEU A 6 -20.83 9.64 38.17
C LEU A 6 -19.60 8.74 37.99
N ILE A 7 -19.76 7.64 37.26
CA ILE A 7 -18.62 6.90 36.73
C ILE A 7 -18.10 7.77 35.59
N ALA A 8 -16.99 8.46 35.82
CA ALA A 8 -16.22 9.05 34.75
C ALA A 8 -15.70 7.90 33.88
N SER A 9 -16.23 7.76 32.66
CA SER A 9 -15.61 6.96 31.61
C SER A 9 -14.21 7.51 31.40
N SER A 10 -13.19 6.69 31.66
CA SER A 10 -11.82 7.02 31.27
C SER A 10 -11.80 7.14 29.75
N SER A 11 -11.77 8.36 29.24
CA SER A 11 -11.45 8.61 27.84
C SER A 11 -10.04 8.10 27.61
N VAL A 12 -9.91 6.98 26.90
CA VAL A 12 -8.63 6.62 26.29
C VAL A 12 -8.30 7.77 25.35
N VAL A 13 -7.23 8.49 25.62
CA VAL A 13 -6.75 9.55 24.72
C VAL A 13 -6.29 8.83 23.45
N SER A 14 -6.91 9.14 22.31
CA SER A 14 -6.42 8.65 21.03
C SER A 14 -4.99 9.17 20.84
N GLN A 15 -4.07 8.25 20.58
CA GLN A 15 -2.68 8.60 20.29
C GLN A 15 -2.58 8.91 18.80
N PRO A 16 -1.94 10.03 18.41
CA PRO A 16 -1.66 10.28 17.01
C PRO A 16 -0.81 9.16 16.40
N ILE A 17 -1.09 8.84 15.14
CA ILE A 17 -0.34 7.86 14.34
C ILE A 17 0.03 8.58 13.06
N ALA A 18 1.31 8.87 12.85
CA ALA A 18 1.78 9.68 11.72
C ALA A 18 0.97 10.98 11.54
N LEU A 19 0.96 11.85 12.56
CA LEU A 19 0.26 13.13 12.63
C LEU A 19 -1.28 13.08 12.68
N TYR A 20 -1.91 12.03 12.14
CA TYR A 20 -3.36 11.85 12.22
C TYR A 20 -3.79 11.62 13.66
N THR A 21 -4.84 12.32 14.09
CA THR A 21 -5.45 12.14 15.42
C THR A 21 -6.75 11.35 15.29
N PRO A 22 -6.77 10.04 15.63
CA PRO A 22 -7.97 9.23 15.55
C PRO A 22 -9.09 9.74 16.46
N ALA A 23 -10.35 9.49 16.12
CA ALA A 23 -11.48 9.70 17.05
C ALA A 23 -11.65 8.53 18.03
N THR A 24 -11.12 7.35 17.68
CA THR A 24 -11.29 6.08 18.38
C THR A 24 -9.95 5.41 18.68
N ASN A 25 -9.94 4.37 19.52
CA ASN A 25 -8.71 3.68 19.88
C ASN A 25 -8.32 2.61 18.85
N VAL A 26 -7.42 2.98 17.92
CA VAL A 26 -6.90 2.09 16.88
C VAL A 26 -5.42 1.70 17.06
N VAL A 27 -4.82 1.95 18.22
CA VAL A 27 -3.40 1.63 18.48
C VAL A 27 -3.10 0.15 18.24
N ASN A 28 -3.97 -0.76 18.68
CA ASN A 28 -3.75 -2.19 18.44
C ASN A 28 -3.88 -2.58 16.96
N HIS A 29 -4.56 -1.79 16.13
CA HIS A 29 -4.62 -2.02 14.68
C HIS A 29 -3.30 -1.63 14.04
N SER A 30 -2.74 -0.47 14.40
CA SER A 30 -1.48 0.00 13.83
C SER A 30 -0.30 -0.94 14.11
N LEU A 31 -0.34 -1.74 15.18
CA LEU A 31 0.69 -2.74 15.52
C LEU A 31 0.80 -3.92 14.54
N ILE A 32 -0.03 -4.00 13.50
CA ILE A 32 0.13 -5.03 12.45
C ILE A 32 1.44 -4.85 11.67
N ASP A 33 1.95 -3.63 11.62
CA ASP A 33 3.23 -3.32 10.97
C ASP A 33 4.42 -4.03 11.62
N LEU A 34 4.36 -4.31 12.92
CA LEU A 34 5.35 -5.15 13.60
C LEU A 34 5.31 -6.60 13.11
N ASP A 35 4.14 -7.13 12.71
CA ASP A 35 4.05 -8.44 12.08
C ASP A 35 4.65 -8.40 10.66
N VAL A 36 4.51 -7.27 9.94
CA VAL A 36 5.17 -7.04 8.64
C VAL A 36 6.69 -6.96 8.78
N GLU A 37 7.19 -6.22 9.77
CA GLU A 37 8.63 -6.10 10.07
C GLU A 37 9.24 -7.47 10.41
N VAL A 38 8.64 -8.20 11.36
CA VAL A 38 9.12 -9.53 11.75
C VAL A 38 9.01 -10.52 10.57
N PHE A 39 7.97 -10.41 9.74
CA PHE A 39 7.88 -11.21 8.51
C PHE A 39 9.07 -10.92 7.58
N ALA A 40 9.37 -9.65 7.31
CA ALA A 40 10.46 -9.25 6.44
C ALA A 40 11.82 -9.74 6.96
N GLU A 41 12.12 -9.53 8.24
CA GLU A 41 13.36 -10.01 8.87
C GLU A 41 13.56 -11.53 8.70
N ARG A 42 12.48 -12.31 8.76
CA ARG A 42 12.54 -13.77 8.55
C ARG A 42 12.84 -14.12 7.12
N ILE A 43 12.16 -13.47 6.17
CA ILE A 43 12.34 -13.72 4.75
C ILE A 43 13.76 -13.33 4.31
N GLU A 44 14.27 -12.16 4.73
CA GLU A 44 15.63 -11.71 4.46
C GLU A 44 16.71 -12.64 5.03
N ALA A 45 16.43 -13.26 6.19
CA ALA A 45 17.30 -14.27 6.79
C ALA A 45 17.23 -15.65 6.09
N GLY A 46 16.39 -15.81 5.07
CA GLY A 46 16.13 -17.09 4.39
C GLY A 46 15.28 -18.06 5.22
N ASP A 47 14.68 -17.62 6.33
CA ASP A 47 13.79 -18.40 7.17
C ASP A 47 12.34 -18.32 6.66
N TYR A 48 12.11 -18.85 5.46
CA TYR A 48 10.79 -18.80 4.81
C TYR A 48 9.70 -19.58 5.59
N ALA A 49 10.08 -20.64 6.29
CA ALA A 49 9.15 -21.35 7.17
C ALA A 49 8.75 -20.48 8.38
N GLY A 50 9.70 -19.74 8.96
CA GLY A 50 9.43 -18.75 10.00
C GLY A 50 8.61 -17.57 9.48
N GLY A 51 8.90 -17.07 8.27
CA GLY A 51 8.11 -16.05 7.60
C GLY A 51 6.66 -16.50 7.39
N LEU A 52 6.44 -17.70 6.87
CA LEU A 52 5.09 -18.28 6.73
C LEU A 52 4.35 -18.34 8.07
N LEU A 53 5.03 -18.77 9.14
CA LEU A 53 4.42 -18.81 10.46
C LEU A 53 3.95 -17.43 10.91
N VAL A 54 4.77 -16.38 10.74
CA VAL A 54 4.39 -15.00 11.08
C VAL A 54 3.21 -14.54 10.23
N TYR A 55 3.22 -14.84 8.94
CA TYR A 55 2.15 -14.48 8.00
C TYR A 55 0.79 -15.09 8.42
N GLU A 56 0.80 -16.36 8.83
CA GLU A 56 -0.41 -17.10 9.20
C GLU A 56 -0.91 -16.80 10.61
N THR A 57 0.00 -16.60 11.58
CA THR A 57 -0.37 -16.50 13.00
C THR A 57 -0.31 -15.09 13.58
N GLY A 58 0.46 -14.20 12.98
CA GLY A 58 0.75 -12.86 13.52
C GLY A 58 1.27 -12.92 14.96
N GLY A 59 1.15 -11.80 15.67
CA GLY A 59 1.45 -11.76 17.11
C GLY A 59 1.31 -10.38 17.74
N ASN A 60 1.36 -9.31 16.95
CA ASN A 60 1.41 -7.95 17.47
C ASN A 60 0.06 -7.23 17.42
N SER A 61 -0.73 -7.40 16.37
CA SER A 61 -2.07 -6.78 16.30
C SER A 61 -3.13 -7.62 17.01
N VAL A 62 -3.41 -7.30 18.28
CA VAL A 62 -4.36 -8.05 19.12
C VAL A 62 -5.60 -7.21 19.43
N SER A 63 -6.77 -7.69 19.02
CA SER A 63 -8.06 -7.06 19.36
C SER A 63 -8.38 -7.16 20.86
N SER A 64 -9.36 -6.38 21.33
CA SER A 64 -9.80 -6.38 22.74
C SER A 64 -10.36 -7.72 23.23
N SER A 65 -10.83 -8.59 22.31
CA SER A 65 -11.27 -9.95 22.62
C SER A 65 -10.11 -10.95 22.81
N GLY A 66 -8.87 -10.52 22.53
CA GLY A 66 -7.70 -11.40 22.48
C GLY A 66 -7.51 -12.11 21.14
N SER A 67 -8.36 -11.85 20.13
CA SER A 67 -8.15 -12.36 18.78
C SER A 67 -7.01 -11.61 18.10
N VAL A 68 -6.08 -12.35 17.49
CA VAL A 68 -4.93 -11.83 16.75
C VAL A 68 -5.36 -11.59 15.30
N ARG A 69 -5.08 -10.40 14.75
CA ARG A 69 -5.15 -10.15 13.31
C ARG A 69 -3.88 -10.69 12.67
N THR A 70 -4.02 -11.32 11.51
CA THR A 70 -2.90 -11.94 10.81
C THR A 70 -2.84 -11.40 9.39
N LEU A 71 -1.65 -11.39 8.81
CA LEU A 71 -1.45 -10.91 7.44
C LEU A 71 -2.23 -11.78 6.44
N GLN A 72 -2.28 -13.11 6.66
CA GLN A 72 -3.15 -14.01 5.88
C GLN A 72 -4.65 -13.75 6.12
N GLY A 73 -5.04 -13.36 7.34
CA GLY A 73 -6.43 -13.02 7.64
C GLY A 73 -6.94 -11.84 6.82
N PHE A 74 -6.06 -10.92 6.44
CA PHE A 74 -6.38 -9.76 5.61
C PHE A 74 -6.63 -10.13 4.14
N THR A 75 -6.03 -11.21 3.65
CA THR A 75 -6.16 -11.62 2.25
C THR A 75 -7.41 -12.46 1.97
N THR A 76 -7.98 -13.08 3.01
CA THR A 76 -9.15 -13.99 2.90
C THR A 76 -10.46 -13.32 3.28
N ALA A 77 -10.48 -11.98 3.31
CA ALA A 77 -11.66 -11.17 3.64
C ALA A 77 -12.56 -10.85 2.42
N GLY A 78 -12.38 -11.54 1.29
CA GLY A 78 -13.04 -11.26 0.01
C GLY A 78 -14.57 -11.12 0.08
N ASP A 79 -15.24 -11.98 0.83
CA ASP A 79 -16.70 -11.92 1.02
C ASP A 79 -17.16 -10.61 1.69
N ARG A 80 -16.34 -10.02 2.56
CA ARG A 80 -16.64 -8.74 3.23
C ARG A 80 -16.48 -7.56 2.27
N MET A 81 -15.56 -7.70 1.31
CA MET A 81 -15.23 -6.69 0.31
C MET A 81 -16.09 -6.79 -0.96
N ALA A 82 -17.05 -7.72 -1.03
CA ALA A 82 -17.79 -7.99 -2.27
C ALA A 82 -18.61 -6.78 -2.78
N ASN A 83 -19.07 -5.91 -1.88
CA ASN A 83 -19.84 -4.69 -2.21
C ASN A 83 -18.97 -3.42 -2.26
N HIS A 84 -17.65 -3.57 -2.16
CA HIS A 84 -16.69 -2.47 -2.24
C HIS A 84 -16.45 -2.06 -3.69
N THR A 85 -15.87 -0.89 -3.91
CA THR A 85 -15.58 -0.35 -5.24
C THR A 85 -14.22 -0.79 -5.75
N ARG A 86 -13.23 -0.98 -4.86
CA ARG A 86 -11.85 -1.29 -5.28
C ARG A 86 -11.60 -2.78 -5.41
N TYR A 87 -11.92 -3.58 -4.38
CA TYR A 87 -11.65 -5.02 -4.38
C TYR A 87 -12.17 -5.77 -5.62
N PRO A 88 -13.39 -5.54 -6.14
CA PRO A 88 -13.86 -6.18 -7.38
C PRO A 88 -12.95 -5.93 -8.58
N THR A 89 -12.34 -4.75 -8.69
CA THR A 89 -11.39 -4.44 -9.78
C THR A 89 -10.15 -5.33 -9.71
N TYR A 90 -9.66 -5.60 -8.51
CA TYR A 90 -8.47 -6.41 -8.27
C TYR A 90 -8.73 -7.90 -8.50
N ARG A 91 -9.74 -8.48 -7.85
CA ARG A 91 -10.06 -9.92 -8.02
C ARG A 91 -10.43 -10.27 -9.46
N ASN A 92 -11.11 -9.36 -10.19
CA ASN A 92 -11.48 -9.60 -11.57
C ASN A 92 -10.28 -9.53 -12.52
N PHE A 93 -9.31 -8.64 -12.26
CA PHE A 93 -8.09 -8.56 -13.06
C PHE A 93 -7.22 -9.81 -12.88
N TRP A 94 -7.07 -10.27 -11.64
CA TRP A 94 -6.27 -11.46 -11.32
C TRP A 94 -7.01 -12.78 -11.53
N GLU A 95 -8.33 -12.73 -11.74
CA GLU A 95 -9.22 -13.89 -11.77
C GLU A 95 -9.08 -14.76 -10.49
N ASP A 96 -8.82 -14.11 -9.36
CA ASP A 96 -8.53 -14.74 -8.07
C ASP A 96 -9.10 -13.90 -6.92
N ASP A 97 -9.95 -14.52 -6.10
CA ASP A 97 -10.57 -13.87 -4.94
C ASP A 97 -9.55 -13.66 -3.81
N ASP A 98 -8.52 -14.50 -3.76
CA ASP A 98 -7.45 -14.47 -2.76
C ASP A 98 -6.13 -14.01 -3.40
N TYR A 99 -6.17 -13.19 -4.46
CA TYR A 99 -4.99 -12.84 -5.29
C TYR A 99 -3.75 -12.42 -4.47
N ALA A 100 -3.92 -11.64 -3.41
CA ALA A 100 -2.82 -11.19 -2.56
C ALA A 100 -2.25 -12.34 -1.71
N ASN A 101 -3.08 -13.29 -1.28
CA ASN A 101 -2.62 -14.51 -0.62
C ASN A 101 -1.83 -15.37 -1.59
N THR A 102 -2.39 -15.62 -2.78
CA THR A 102 -1.76 -16.43 -3.82
C THR A 102 -0.38 -15.89 -4.16
N TYR A 103 -0.27 -14.57 -4.38
CA TYR A 103 1.01 -13.90 -4.65
C TYR A 103 2.06 -14.14 -3.55
N VAL A 104 1.70 -13.93 -2.27
CA VAL A 104 2.64 -14.11 -1.15
C VAL A 104 3.01 -15.58 -0.96
N ILE A 105 2.05 -16.49 -1.07
CA ILE A 105 2.29 -17.93 -0.93
C ILE A 105 3.15 -18.46 -2.08
N ASP A 106 2.95 -17.96 -3.30
CA ASP A 106 3.76 -18.31 -4.46
C ASP A 106 5.21 -17.91 -4.28
N ALA A 107 5.46 -16.75 -3.67
CA ALA A 107 6.80 -16.34 -3.25
C ALA A 107 7.36 -17.23 -2.12
N ILE A 108 6.57 -17.63 -1.13
CA ILE A 108 7.12 -18.37 0.02
C ILE A 108 7.38 -19.86 -0.32
N SER A 109 6.41 -20.51 -0.96
CA SER A 109 6.39 -21.97 -1.12
C SER A 109 5.65 -22.48 -2.36
N GLY A 110 5.08 -21.60 -3.18
CA GLY A 110 4.38 -21.96 -4.41
C GLY A 110 5.27 -21.80 -5.65
N VAL A 111 4.73 -21.20 -6.72
CA VAL A 111 5.37 -21.29 -8.06
C VAL A 111 6.72 -20.57 -8.15
N TRP A 112 7.01 -19.62 -7.27
CA TRP A 112 8.29 -18.90 -7.23
C TRP A 112 9.27 -19.47 -6.20
N ALA A 113 8.95 -20.60 -5.54
CA ALA A 113 9.82 -21.28 -4.57
C ALA A 113 11.20 -21.63 -5.12
N ASP A 114 11.30 -21.98 -6.41
CA ASP A 114 12.57 -22.37 -7.05
C ASP A 114 13.36 -21.20 -7.65
N ARG A 115 12.90 -19.95 -7.48
CA ARG A 115 13.61 -18.74 -7.92
C ARG A 115 14.78 -18.40 -7.00
N SER A 116 15.64 -17.48 -7.43
CA SER A 116 16.76 -17.01 -6.61
C SER A 116 16.26 -16.38 -5.31
N ASP A 117 17.03 -16.54 -4.23
CA ASP A 117 16.66 -16.01 -2.91
C ASP A 117 16.39 -14.49 -2.92
N PRO A 118 17.18 -13.63 -3.62
CA PRO A 118 16.89 -12.20 -3.70
C PRO A 118 15.55 -11.90 -4.39
N LEU A 119 15.24 -12.58 -5.49
CA LEU A 119 13.98 -12.40 -6.21
C LEU A 119 12.82 -12.81 -5.31
N ARG A 120 12.91 -14.01 -4.73
CA ARG A 120 11.82 -14.58 -3.95
C ARG A 120 11.55 -13.81 -2.65
N ALA A 121 12.60 -13.29 -2.01
CA ALA A 121 12.48 -12.49 -0.79
C ALA A 121 11.69 -11.21 -1.04
N GLU A 122 12.05 -10.47 -2.09
CA GLU A 122 11.37 -9.21 -2.43
C GLU A 122 9.92 -9.43 -2.84
N LEU A 123 9.61 -10.49 -3.60
CA LEU A 123 8.21 -10.82 -3.91
C LEU A 123 7.38 -11.04 -2.64
N ALA A 124 7.90 -11.81 -1.69
CA ALA A 124 7.18 -12.09 -0.44
C ALA A 124 6.98 -10.80 0.39
N ILE A 125 8.04 -10.02 0.61
CA ILE A 125 8.02 -8.83 1.46
C ILE A 125 7.15 -7.74 0.85
N LYS A 126 7.39 -7.38 -0.42
CA LYS A 126 6.65 -6.32 -1.10
C LYS A 126 5.21 -6.73 -1.39
N GLY A 127 4.95 -8.02 -1.60
CA GLY A 127 3.58 -8.56 -1.70
C GLY A 127 2.77 -8.32 -0.42
N VAL A 128 3.36 -8.57 0.75
CA VAL A 128 2.73 -8.23 2.04
C VAL A 128 2.52 -6.71 2.17
N GLN A 129 3.56 -5.91 1.92
CA GLN A 129 3.51 -4.46 2.12
C GLN A 129 2.52 -3.75 1.18
N TYR A 130 2.43 -4.17 -0.09
CA TYR A 130 1.75 -3.36 -1.12
C TYR A 130 0.63 -4.08 -1.87
N GLN A 131 0.36 -5.35 -1.57
CA GLN A 131 -0.89 -6.00 -2.00
C GLN A 131 -1.80 -6.33 -0.81
N VAL A 132 -1.26 -6.97 0.23
CA VAL A 132 -2.03 -7.35 1.41
C VAL A 132 -2.46 -6.12 2.19
N MET A 133 -1.50 -5.31 2.65
CA MET A 133 -1.80 -4.11 3.43
C MET A 133 -2.53 -3.05 2.61
N TRP A 134 -2.19 -2.91 1.33
CA TRP A 134 -2.90 -2.02 0.39
C TRP A 134 -4.40 -2.31 0.34
N MET A 135 -4.79 -3.56 0.07
CA MET A 135 -6.21 -3.89 -0.09
C MET A 135 -6.95 -3.79 1.24
N TYR A 136 -6.32 -4.21 2.34
CA TYR A 136 -6.98 -4.19 3.64
C TYR A 136 -7.15 -2.77 4.19
N MET A 137 -6.22 -1.86 3.92
CA MET A 137 -6.39 -0.43 4.20
C MET A 137 -7.60 0.12 3.45
N LEU A 138 -7.74 -0.16 2.15
CA LEU A 138 -8.88 0.29 1.36
C LEU A 138 -10.20 -0.31 1.87
N HIS A 139 -10.18 -1.59 2.24
CA HIS A 139 -11.32 -2.29 2.84
C HIS A 139 -11.89 -1.53 4.04
N GLU A 140 -11.06 -1.13 5.01
CA GLU A 140 -11.56 -0.47 6.22
C GLU A 140 -12.13 0.93 5.94
N PHE A 141 -11.53 1.69 5.03
CA PHE A 141 -12.13 2.97 4.59
C PHE A 141 -13.49 2.77 3.89
N GLU A 142 -13.62 1.76 3.03
CA GLU A 142 -14.89 1.48 2.35
C GLU A 142 -15.97 0.96 3.31
N ASP A 143 -15.60 0.12 4.29
CA ASP A 143 -16.49 -0.33 5.36
C ASP A 143 -16.98 0.86 6.20
N ALA A 144 -16.11 1.84 6.49
CA ALA A 144 -16.49 3.08 7.16
C ALA A 144 -17.55 3.87 6.37
N LEU A 145 -17.42 3.95 5.05
CA LEU A 145 -18.39 4.63 4.19
C LEU A 145 -19.74 3.91 4.16
N ILE A 146 -19.74 2.57 4.10
CA ILE A 146 -20.95 1.76 4.16
C ILE A 146 -21.66 1.97 5.51
N LEU A 147 -20.92 1.88 6.63
CA LEU A 147 -21.46 2.12 7.96
C LEU A 147 -21.97 3.56 8.14
N CYS A 148 -21.32 4.54 7.50
CA CYS A 148 -21.80 5.92 7.49
C CYS A 148 -23.18 6.00 6.81
N GLU A 149 -23.34 5.38 5.64
CA GLU A 149 -24.62 5.35 4.90
C GLU A 149 -25.73 4.64 5.69
N GLU A 150 -25.38 3.68 6.54
CA GLU A 150 -26.29 3.00 7.48
C GLU A 150 -26.61 3.84 8.72
N GLY A 151 -25.94 4.97 8.92
CA GLY A 151 -26.15 5.90 10.04
C GLY A 151 -25.34 5.56 11.30
N SER A 152 -24.38 4.64 11.22
CA SER A 152 -23.51 4.23 12.34
C SER A 152 -22.35 5.22 12.58
N ILE A 153 -22.68 6.50 12.73
CA ILE A 153 -21.74 7.64 12.74
C ILE A 153 -21.25 8.04 14.14
N ALA A 154 -21.67 7.31 15.19
CA ALA A 154 -21.30 7.62 16.56
C ALA A 154 -19.83 7.25 16.83
N VAL A 155 -19.06 8.15 17.43
CA VAL A 155 -17.67 7.86 17.84
C VAL A 155 -17.68 6.80 18.94
N SER A 156 -17.17 5.62 18.62
CA SER A 156 -17.11 4.45 19.49
C SER A 156 -16.02 3.50 19.01
N ASP A 157 -15.35 2.78 19.93
CA ASP A 157 -14.40 1.71 19.62
C ASP A 157 -15.08 0.39 19.18
N ALA A 158 -16.38 0.44 18.86
CA ALA A 158 -17.12 -0.72 18.39
C ALA A 158 -16.82 -0.96 16.90
N SER A 159 -16.73 -2.23 16.48
CA SER A 159 -16.42 -2.57 15.09
C SER A 159 -17.53 -2.22 14.08
N ASP A 160 -18.70 -1.82 14.55
CA ASP A 160 -19.83 -1.32 13.75
C ASP A 160 -19.90 0.23 13.73
N SER A 161 -18.87 0.91 14.23
CA SER A 161 -18.73 2.37 14.21
C SER A 161 -17.99 2.84 12.94
N ALA A 162 -18.63 3.68 12.13
CA ALA A 162 -18.01 4.27 10.94
C ALA A 162 -16.73 5.07 11.26
N PRO A 163 -16.69 5.94 12.30
CA PRO A 163 -15.44 6.57 12.72
C PRO A 163 -14.33 5.58 13.08
N HIS A 164 -14.67 4.44 13.68
CA HIS A 164 -13.66 3.43 14.06
C HIS A 164 -13.03 2.80 12.83
N ARG A 165 -13.85 2.39 11.86
CA ARG A 165 -13.36 1.81 10.59
C ARG A 165 -12.51 2.79 9.80
N TRP A 166 -12.89 4.07 9.81
CA TRP A 166 -12.10 5.10 9.16
C TRP A 166 -10.73 5.27 9.82
N ASP A 167 -10.69 5.29 11.15
CA ASP A 167 -9.45 5.33 11.92
C ASP A 167 -8.59 4.06 11.72
N GLU A 168 -9.21 2.87 11.57
CA GLU A 168 -8.54 1.61 11.25
C GLU A 168 -7.85 1.69 9.88
N GLY A 169 -8.52 2.27 8.87
CA GLY A 169 -7.94 2.53 7.56
C GLY A 169 -6.64 3.33 7.65
N TRP A 170 -6.61 4.43 8.41
CA TRP A 170 -5.38 5.19 8.62
C TRP A 170 -4.31 4.41 9.39
N ALA A 171 -4.70 3.66 10.43
CA ALA A 171 -3.79 2.83 11.20
C ALA A 171 -3.06 1.79 10.32
N PHE A 172 -3.73 1.26 9.29
CA PHE A 172 -3.16 0.34 8.30
C PHE A 172 -2.41 1.01 7.14
N TYR A 173 -2.62 2.31 6.91
CA TYR A 173 -1.81 3.11 5.99
C TYR A 173 -0.43 3.43 6.58
N ALA A 174 -0.41 3.89 7.83
CA ALA A 174 0.79 4.39 8.49
C ALA A 174 1.54 3.33 9.29
N GLY A 175 0.86 2.59 10.16
CA GLY A 175 1.51 1.70 11.12
C GLY A 175 2.01 2.41 12.38
N SER A 176 2.34 1.63 13.40
CA SER A 176 2.81 2.10 14.71
C SER A 176 4.26 2.59 14.72
N LEU A 177 5.11 2.04 13.84
CA LEU A 177 6.55 2.32 13.73
C LEU A 177 6.84 3.75 13.27
N GLU A 178 5.89 4.39 12.59
CA GLU A 178 5.92 5.82 12.23
C GLU A 178 5.94 6.75 13.46
N GLY A 179 5.48 6.24 14.60
CA GLY A 179 5.27 7.04 15.80
C GLY A 179 4.20 8.11 15.64
N THR A 180 4.23 9.12 16.53
CA THR A 180 3.18 10.14 16.57
C THR A 180 3.32 11.20 15.48
N ASP A 181 4.54 11.47 15.02
CA ASP A 181 4.86 12.57 14.11
C ASP A 181 5.17 12.11 12.67
N GLY A 182 5.15 10.81 12.40
CA GLY A 182 5.37 10.27 11.05
C GLY A 182 6.83 10.31 10.64
N THR A 183 7.76 10.34 11.60
CA THR A 183 9.21 10.41 11.34
C THR A 183 9.96 9.13 11.71
N GLY A 184 9.22 8.10 12.13
CA GLY A 184 9.78 6.81 12.50
C GLY A 184 10.15 5.94 11.29
N ASP A 185 10.74 4.78 11.58
CA ASP A 185 11.19 3.82 10.56
C ASP A 185 10.02 2.88 10.17
N GLY A 186 8.93 3.45 9.66
CA GLY A 186 7.73 2.72 9.27
C GLY A 186 7.98 1.69 8.15
N VAL A 187 7.14 0.66 8.05
CA VAL A 187 7.27 -0.39 7.01
C VAL A 187 6.08 -0.46 6.05
N LEU A 188 5.17 0.52 6.11
CA LEU A 188 3.93 0.58 5.32
C LEU A 188 3.94 1.73 4.30
N LEU A 189 2.76 2.10 3.78
CA LEU A 189 2.60 3.05 2.67
C LEU A 189 3.05 4.46 3.03
N HIS A 190 2.88 4.90 4.29
CA HIS A 190 3.35 6.20 4.74
C HIS A 190 4.87 6.37 4.56
N ASN A 191 5.69 5.47 5.14
CA ASN A 191 7.15 5.52 4.92
C ASN A 191 7.54 5.29 3.46
N LEU A 192 6.80 4.46 2.71
CA LEU A 192 7.05 4.33 1.27
C LEU A 192 6.95 5.69 0.58
N ALA A 193 5.94 6.50 0.88
CA ALA A 193 5.80 7.83 0.33
C ALA A 193 6.94 8.76 0.73
N GLU A 194 7.39 8.74 1.99
CA GLU A 194 8.57 9.50 2.44
C GLU A 194 9.84 9.13 1.66
N ILE A 195 10.09 7.84 1.48
CA ILE A 195 11.24 7.36 0.70
C ILE A 195 11.11 7.79 -0.77
N ARG A 196 9.93 7.62 -1.36
CA ARG A 196 9.73 7.90 -2.80
C ARG A 196 9.73 9.39 -3.09
N CYS A 197 9.27 10.24 -2.17
CA CYS A 197 9.27 11.68 -2.41
C CYS A 197 10.69 12.20 -2.66
N VAL A 198 11.68 11.70 -1.92
CA VAL A 198 13.09 12.08 -2.09
C VAL A 198 13.60 11.62 -3.46
N GLN A 199 13.22 10.41 -3.85
CA GLN A 199 13.62 9.77 -5.10
C GLN A 199 12.92 10.35 -6.33
N PHE A 200 11.77 10.99 -6.17
CA PHE A 200 10.96 11.52 -7.28
C PHE A 200 10.83 13.05 -7.30
N GLY A 201 11.37 13.72 -6.27
CA GLY A 201 11.30 15.18 -6.16
C GLY A 201 9.91 15.69 -5.77
N THR A 202 9.12 14.88 -5.07
CA THR A 202 7.75 15.19 -4.67
C THR A 202 7.61 15.38 -3.15
N CYS A 203 8.69 15.81 -2.49
CA CYS A 203 8.63 16.22 -1.08
C CYS A 203 8.24 17.70 -0.96
N THR A 204 7.64 18.06 0.17
CA THR A 204 7.36 19.44 0.55
C THR A 204 8.63 20.16 1.00
N SER A 205 8.52 21.46 1.25
CA SER A 205 9.65 22.29 1.71
C SER A 205 10.20 21.88 3.08
N THR A 206 9.42 21.12 3.86
CA THR A 206 9.78 20.56 5.16
C THR A 206 10.25 19.10 5.07
N ALA A 207 10.47 18.60 3.85
CA ALA A 207 10.96 17.27 3.53
C ALA A 207 9.99 16.10 3.83
N GLY A 208 8.69 16.37 4.01
CA GLY A 208 7.65 15.34 4.05
C GLY A 208 7.09 15.02 2.66
N ALA A 209 6.51 13.85 2.43
CA ALA A 209 5.91 13.51 1.14
C ALA A 209 4.62 14.31 0.89
N ILE A 210 4.48 14.91 -0.30
CA ILE A 210 3.22 15.59 -0.69
C ILE A 210 2.03 14.62 -0.59
N ALA A 211 2.21 13.38 -1.06
CA ALA A 211 1.19 12.34 -0.99
C ALA A 211 0.72 12.05 0.45
N ASN A 212 1.63 12.06 1.44
CA ASN A 212 1.25 11.87 2.84
C ASN A 212 0.47 13.08 3.38
N GLU A 213 0.86 14.31 3.03
CA GLU A 213 0.13 15.51 3.45
C GLU A 213 -1.29 15.55 2.87
N GLU A 214 -1.46 15.13 1.61
CA GLU A 214 -2.76 15.02 0.94
C GLU A 214 -3.64 13.92 1.56
N ALA A 215 -3.07 12.72 1.76
CA ALA A 215 -3.76 11.62 2.41
C ALA A 215 -4.19 11.98 3.83
N LEU A 216 -3.32 12.65 4.60
CA LEU A 216 -3.61 13.10 5.97
C LEU A 216 -4.77 14.10 6.00
N LEU A 217 -4.71 15.13 5.15
CA LEU A 217 -5.78 16.13 5.07
C LEU A 217 -7.12 15.49 4.70
N ALA A 218 -7.12 14.56 3.74
CA ALA A 218 -8.30 13.84 3.32
C ALA A 218 -8.81 12.90 4.42
N ALA A 219 -7.94 12.21 5.16
CA ALA A 219 -8.32 11.37 6.29
C ALA A 219 -8.98 12.18 7.41
N GLU A 220 -8.40 13.31 7.83
CA GLU A 220 -8.98 14.17 8.87
C GLU A 220 -10.34 14.76 8.43
N THR A 221 -10.41 15.21 7.17
CA THR A 221 -11.63 15.80 6.60
C THR A 221 -12.73 14.75 6.43
N GLY A 222 -12.38 13.54 5.99
CA GLY A 222 -13.31 12.43 5.82
C GLY A 222 -13.88 11.95 7.14
N LEU A 223 -13.06 11.84 8.19
CA LEU A 223 -13.52 11.54 9.54
C LEU A 223 -14.53 12.58 10.03
N ALA A 224 -14.23 13.88 9.85
CA ALA A 224 -15.14 14.96 10.22
C ALA A 224 -16.47 14.88 9.44
N HIS A 225 -16.43 14.52 8.16
CA HIS A 225 -17.63 14.28 7.37
C HIS A 225 -18.44 13.08 7.84
N ILE A 226 -17.81 11.97 8.21
CA ILE A 226 -18.48 10.79 8.76
C ILE A 226 -19.21 11.14 10.07
N ILE A 227 -18.53 11.81 11.01
CA ILE A 227 -19.13 12.22 12.29
C ILE A 227 -20.32 13.18 12.08
N ALA A 228 -20.26 14.00 11.03
CA ALA A 228 -21.36 14.88 10.64
C ALA A 228 -22.49 14.19 9.85
N GLY A 229 -22.34 12.90 9.51
CA GLY A 229 -23.28 12.15 8.67
C GLY A 229 -23.27 12.54 7.20
N ASN A 230 -22.21 13.20 6.73
CA ASN A 230 -22.05 13.60 5.33
C ASN A 230 -21.24 12.57 4.53
N CYS A 231 -21.80 11.37 4.37
CA CYS A 231 -21.10 10.22 3.79
C CYS A 231 -20.68 10.44 2.32
N THR A 232 -21.43 11.24 1.56
CA THR A 232 -21.04 11.61 0.18
C THR A 232 -19.76 12.44 0.16
N ALA A 233 -19.60 13.40 1.09
CA ALA A 233 -18.36 14.17 1.19
C ALA A 233 -17.21 13.32 1.76
N ALA A 234 -17.48 12.42 2.70
CA ALA A 234 -16.49 11.45 3.17
C ALA A 234 -15.97 10.54 2.04
N ARG A 235 -16.86 10.10 1.13
CA ARG A 235 -16.50 9.30 -0.05
C ARG A 235 -15.55 10.04 -0.98
N ALA A 236 -15.75 11.34 -1.21
CA ALA A 236 -14.81 12.14 -1.97
C ALA A 236 -13.42 12.17 -1.32
N MET A 237 -13.35 12.25 0.02
CA MET A 237 -12.06 12.20 0.73
C MET A 237 -11.40 10.82 0.65
N TYR A 238 -12.18 9.74 0.62
CA TYR A 238 -11.63 8.41 0.37
C TYR A 238 -11.02 8.31 -1.04
N ASP A 239 -11.67 8.90 -2.05
CA ASP A 239 -11.12 8.93 -3.41
C ASP A 239 -9.79 9.73 -3.45
N ASP A 240 -9.70 10.84 -2.71
CA ASP A 240 -8.44 11.59 -2.56
C ASP A 240 -7.34 10.78 -1.84
N ILE A 241 -7.68 10.06 -0.76
CA ILE A 241 -6.74 9.13 -0.08
C ILE A 241 -6.25 8.06 -1.05
N PHE A 242 -7.16 7.47 -1.84
CA PHE A 242 -6.83 6.42 -2.79
C PHE A 242 -5.84 6.91 -3.86
N VAL A 243 -6.07 8.10 -4.41
CA VAL A 243 -5.17 8.72 -5.39
C VAL A 243 -3.80 8.99 -4.75
N ALA A 244 -3.77 9.65 -3.59
CA ALA A 244 -2.54 9.97 -2.88
C ALA A 244 -1.73 8.70 -2.51
N ALA A 245 -2.38 7.66 -2.02
CA ALA A 245 -1.74 6.39 -1.66
C ALA A 245 -1.28 5.58 -2.90
N THR A 246 -1.83 5.83 -4.08
CA THR A 246 -1.39 5.19 -5.35
C THR A 246 -0.03 5.73 -5.81
N ILE A 247 0.23 7.03 -5.61
CA ILE A 247 1.46 7.72 -6.04
C ILE A 247 2.73 6.96 -5.63
N PRO A 248 2.97 6.61 -4.37
CA PRO A 248 4.22 5.96 -3.96
C PRO A 248 4.40 4.55 -4.53
N ILE A 249 3.32 3.82 -4.79
CA ILE A 249 3.37 2.49 -5.44
C ILE A 249 3.73 2.64 -6.93
N LEU A 250 3.15 3.65 -7.59
CA LEU A 250 3.44 3.98 -8.98
C LEU A 250 4.89 4.48 -9.16
N GLN A 251 5.36 5.34 -8.25
CA GLN A 251 6.76 5.75 -8.17
C GLN A 251 7.68 4.54 -7.94
N GLY A 252 7.31 3.61 -7.05
CA GLY A 252 7.99 2.32 -6.89
C GLY A 252 8.07 1.55 -8.21
N THR A 253 6.96 1.41 -8.92
CA THR A 253 6.93 0.73 -10.23
C THR A 253 7.90 1.39 -11.21
N LEU A 254 7.88 2.72 -11.34
CA LEU A 254 8.77 3.44 -12.25
C LEU A 254 10.25 3.31 -11.89
N LYS A 255 10.58 3.38 -10.60
CA LYS A 255 11.95 3.15 -10.12
C LYS A 255 12.47 1.80 -10.62
N TYR A 256 11.66 0.76 -10.48
CA TYR A 256 12.07 -0.59 -10.85
C TYR A 256 11.89 -0.93 -12.32
N VAL A 257 11.07 -0.18 -13.06
CA VAL A 257 11.14 -0.15 -14.54
C VAL A 257 12.55 0.26 -14.99
N TYR A 258 13.16 1.24 -14.32
CA TYR A 258 14.54 1.65 -14.60
C TYR A 258 15.57 0.66 -14.04
N ASP A 259 15.48 0.29 -12.77
CA ASP A 259 16.49 -0.55 -12.11
C ASP A 259 16.44 -2.02 -12.59
N ALA A 260 15.29 -2.56 -13.03
CA ALA A 260 15.25 -3.92 -13.56
C ALA A 260 15.83 -4.02 -14.98
N ASP A 261 16.05 -2.90 -15.68
CA ASP A 261 16.54 -2.90 -17.05
C ASP A 261 18.01 -3.38 -17.12
N PRO A 262 18.31 -4.47 -17.85
CA PRO A 262 19.68 -4.97 -18.00
C PRO A 262 20.66 -3.95 -18.61
N VAL A 263 20.18 -2.96 -19.37
CA VAL A 263 21.01 -1.85 -19.89
C VAL A 263 21.56 -0.99 -18.75
N VAL A 264 20.84 -0.88 -17.63
CA VAL A 264 21.25 -0.16 -16.42
C VAL A 264 22.17 -1.02 -15.55
N ASN A 265 21.79 -2.27 -15.28
CA ASN A 265 22.45 -3.12 -14.29
C ASN A 265 23.37 -4.22 -14.84
N GLY A 266 23.70 -4.17 -16.13
CA GLY A 266 24.74 -5.00 -16.76
C GLY A 266 24.37 -6.47 -16.97
N GLY A 267 23.14 -6.89 -16.65
CA GLY A 267 22.53 -8.16 -17.07
C GLY A 267 23.31 -9.44 -16.73
N ASN A 268 24.12 -9.45 -15.67
CA ASN A 268 24.99 -10.59 -15.37
C ASN A 268 24.27 -11.64 -14.53
N CYS A 269 24.36 -12.91 -14.91
CA CYS A 269 23.77 -14.02 -14.16
C CYS A 269 24.83 -15.05 -13.72
N THR A 270 24.68 -15.56 -12.49
CA THR A 270 25.46 -16.66 -11.92
C THR A 270 24.51 -17.73 -11.40
N GLY A 271 24.44 -18.87 -12.08
CA GLY A 271 23.45 -19.90 -11.76
C GLY A 271 22.03 -19.39 -12.08
N THR A 272 21.12 -19.47 -11.10
CA THR A 272 19.76 -18.94 -11.21
C THR A 272 19.63 -17.49 -10.75
N ALA A 273 20.71 -16.89 -10.23
CA ALA A 273 20.69 -15.53 -9.72
C ALA A 273 21.25 -14.52 -10.74
N CYS A 274 20.53 -13.44 -11.00
CA CYS A 274 20.97 -12.35 -11.87
C CYS A 274 21.10 -11.03 -11.10
N THR A 275 21.92 -10.10 -11.58
CA THR A 275 22.14 -8.79 -10.93
C THR A 275 20.91 -7.90 -10.90
N TYR A 276 19.89 -8.21 -11.70
CA TYR A 276 18.60 -7.52 -11.74
C TYR A 276 17.50 -8.21 -10.94
N ASP A 277 17.74 -9.38 -10.33
CA ASP A 277 16.68 -10.21 -9.74
C ASP A 277 15.90 -9.50 -8.63
N GLU A 278 16.61 -8.80 -7.75
CA GLU A 278 16.02 -8.01 -6.66
C GLU A 278 15.18 -6.87 -7.24
N ALA A 279 15.75 -6.07 -8.13
CA ALA A 279 15.05 -4.96 -8.78
C ALA A 279 13.84 -5.43 -9.62
N TRP A 280 13.94 -6.59 -10.27
CA TRP A 280 12.86 -7.17 -11.06
C TRP A 280 11.72 -7.66 -10.15
N ALA A 281 12.04 -8.33 -9.04
CA ALA A 281 11.06 -8.73 -8.04
C ALA A 281 10.32 -7.54 -7.43
N GLU A 282 11.05 -6.51 -7.00
CA GLU A 282 10.42 -5.29 -6.48
C GLU A 282 9.56 -4.64 -7.56
N GLY A 283 10.05 -4.54 -8.80
CA GLY A 283 9.29 -4.03 -9.93
C GLY A 283 8.00 -4.79 -10.19
N TRP A 284 8.03 -6.12 -10.13
CA TRP A 284 6.83 -6.93 -10.25
C TRP A 284 5.87 -6.71 -9.09
N ALA A 285 6.36 -6.66 -7.85
CA ALA A 285 5.51 -6.48 -6.68
C ALA A 285 4.79 -5.14 -6.67
N PHE A 286 5.48 -4.04 -7.03
CA PHE A 286 4.85 -2.74 -7.21
C PHE A 286 3.88 -2.74 -8.40
N ALA A 287 4.28 -3.30 -9.55
CA ALA A 287 3.43 -3.37 -10.73
C ALA A 287 2.15 -4.17 -10.47
N ALA A 288 2.24 -5.32 -9.78
CA ALA A 288 1.11 -6.16 -9.45
C ALA A 288 0.04 -5.43 -8.60
N ALA A 289 0.46 -4.51 -7.74
CA ALA A 289 -0.46 -3.69 -6.94
C ALA A 289 -1.22 -2.64 -7.77
N ILE A 290 -0.65 -2.13 -8.88
CA ILE A 290 -1.28 -1.08 -9.71
C ILE A 290 -1.86 -1.59 -11.04
N LEU A 291 -1.47 -2.78 -11.48
CA LEU A 291 -1.90 -3.38 -12.75
C LEU A 291 -3.43 -3.43 -12.92
N PRO A 292 -4.23 -3.75 -11.88
CA PRO A 292 -5.69 -3.66 -11.99
C PRO A 292 -6.19 -2.25 -12.34
N LEU A 293 -5.53 -1.21 -11.83
CA LEU A 293 -5.86 0.20 -12.09
C LEU A 293 -5.43 0.62 -13.50
N ILE A 294 -4.20 0.28 -13.88
CA ILE A 294 -3.68 0.50 -15.24
C ILE A 294 -4.59 -0.18 -16.26
N ASN A 295 -4.98 -1.44 -16.02
CA ASN A 295 -5.84 -2.19 -16.92
C ASN A 295 -7.24 -1.60 -17.03
N ALA A 296 -7.79 -1.06 -15.94
CA ALA A 296 -9.08 -0.37 -15.98
C ALA A 296 -9.03 0.90 -16.86
N CYS A 297 -7.87 1.56 -16.93
CA CYS A 297 -7.63 2.72 -17.79
C CYS A 297 -7.30 2.34 -19.24
N ASP A 298 -6.33 1.44 -19.43
CA ASP A 298 -5.91 0.92 -20.73
C ASP A 298 -5.32 -0.51 -20.59
N PRO A 299 -6.07 -1.55 -21.01
CA PRO A 299 -5.59 -2.93 -21.00
C PRO A 299 -4.33 -3.18 -21.84
N SER A 300 -4.08 -2.37 -22.87
CA SER A 300 -2.88 -2.51 -23.69
C SER A 300 -1.62 -2.05 -22.95
N VAL A 301 -1.73 -1.01 -22.11
CA VAL A 301 -0.64 -0.59 -21.22
C VAL A 301 -0.36 -1.67 -20.17
N ALA A 302 -1.40 -2.25 -19.56
CA ALA A 302 -1.23 -3.35 -18.61
C ALA A 302 -0.50 -4.55 -19.24
N THR A 303 -0.76 -4.84 -20.51
CA THR A 303 -0.06 -5.88 -21.28
C THR A 303 1.43 -5.56 -21.41
N VAL A 304 1.80 -4.31 -21.72
CA VAL A 304 3.21 -3.88 -21.81
C VAL A 304 3.89 -4.02 -20.44
N VAL A 305 3.25 -3.56 -19.36
CA VAL A 305 3.80 -3.65 -18.01
C VAL A 305 4.07 -5.10 -17.62
N ARG A 306 3.12 -6.02 -17.86
CA ARG A 306 3.33 -7.46 -17.62
C ARG A 306 4.43 -8.05 -18.47
N ALA A 307 4.49 -7.72 -19.76
CA ALA A 307 5.53 -8.22 -20.65
C ALA A 307 6.95 -7.81 -20.22
N ASN A 308 7.07 -6.76 -19.40
CA ASN A 308 8.36 -6.25 -18.96
C ASN A 308 8.72 -6.56 -17.51
N LEU A 309 7.74 -6.70 -16.61
CA LEU A 309 7.97 -6.86 -15.18
C LEU A 309 7.48 -8.19 -14.61
N ASP A 310 6.57 -8.91 -15.28
CA ASP A 310 6.11 -10.19 -14.74
C ASP A 310 7.29 -11.16 -14.60
N VAL A 311 7.52 -11.64 -13.38
CA VAL A 311 8.66 -12.50 -13.07
C VAL A 311 8.56 -13.86 -13.74
N ASP A 312 7.38 -14.28 -14.22
CA ASP A 312 7.21 -15.52 -14.98
C ASP A 312 7.80 -15.43 -16.40
N ASN A 313 8.19 -14.24 -16.87
CA ASN A 313 8.92 -14.09 -18.12
C ASN A 313 10.36 -14.62 -18.02
N ASP A 314 11.01 -14.83 -19.17
CA ASP A 314 12.40 -15.30 -19.22
C ASP A 314 13.43 -14.22 -18.80
N VAL A 315 13.14 -12.95 -19.10
CA VAL A 315 14.01 -11.80 -18.84
C VAL A 315 13.18 -10.55 -18.55
N PRO A 316 13.69 -9.60 -17.73
CA PRO A 316 13.03 -8.32 -17.50
C PRO A 316 13.23 -7.35 -18.67
N MET A 317 12.34 -6.38 -18.76
CA MET A 317 12.49 -5.15 -19.55
C MET A 317 12.89 -5.33 -21.04
N PRO A 318 12.32 -6.28 -21.81
CA PRO A 318 12.63 -6.44 -23.23
C PRO A 318 12.35 -5.20 -24.09
N ASP A 319 11.40 -4.35 -23.68
CA ASP A 319 11.05 -3.11 -24.40
C ASP A 319 11.90 -1.90 -23.96
N GLY A 320 12.63 -2.04 -22.85
CA GLY A 320 13.46 -1.01 -22.25
C GLY A 320 12.68 0.03 -21.42
N TYR A 321 13.33 0.56 -20.38
CA TYR A 321 12.68 1.39 -19.36
C TYR A 321 11.97 2.64 -19.91
N VAL A 322 12.54 3.30 -20.93
CA VAL A 322 11.94 4.52 -21.52
C VAL A 322 10.58 4.23 -22.14
N ALA A 323 10.47 3.12 -22.88
CA ALA A 323 9.23 2.76 -23.56
C ALA A 323 8.15 2.37 -22.56
N VAL A 324 8.50 1.57 -21.55
CA VAL A 324 7.58 1.11 -20.51
C VAL A 324 7.11 2.28 -19.64
N LYS A 325 8.02 3.16 -19.22
CA LYS A 325 7.67 4.40 -18.48
C LYS A 325 6.66 5.22 -19.26
N ALA A 326 6.89 5.49 -20.55
CA ALA A 326 5.97 6.29 -21.35
C ALA A 326 4.57 5.66 -21.47
N GLN A 327 4.47 4.32 -21.48
CA GLN A 327 3.18 3.63 -21.47
C GLN A 327 2.47 3.80 -20.12
N ILE A 328 3.19 3.64 -19.01
CA ILE A 328 2.62 3.86 -17.67
C ILE A 328 2.13 5.31 -17.51
N GLU A 329 2.94 6.30 -17.91
CA GLU A 329 2.60 7.73 -17.85
C GLU A 329 1.35 8.09 -18.65
N SER A 330 1.07 7.37 -19.74
CA SER A 330 -0.15 7.61 -20.54
C SER A 330 -1.46 7.33 -19.80
N THR A 331 -1.40 6.63 -18.65
CA THR A 331 -2.58 6.31 -17.84
C THR A 331 -2.87 7.33 -16.73
N TYR A 332 -1.97 8.29 -16.46
CA TYR A 332 -2.06 9.18 -15.30
C TYR A 332 -3.36 9.97 -15.25
N ALA A 333 -3.76 10.59 -16.37
CA ALA A 333 -5.00 11.37 -16.42
C ALA A 333 -6.25 10.53 -16.08
N CYS A 334 -6.28 9.26 -16.48
CA CYS A 334 -7.37 8.34 -16.13
C CYS A 334 -7.32 7.92 -14.66
N LEU A 335 -6.12 7.77 -14.09
CA LEU A 335 -5.89 7.50 -12.66
C LEU A 335 -6.15 8.73 -11.77
N GLY A 336 -6.44 9.89 -12.35
CA GLY A 336 -6.63 11.14 -11.60
C GLY A 336 -5.32 11.80 -11.17
N LEU A 337 -4.20 11.45 -11.82
CA LEU A 337 -2.86 11.93 -11.53
C LEU A 337 -2.36 12.88 -12.61
N THR A 338 -1.49 13.80 -12.23
CA THR A 338 -0.69 14.63 -13.13
C THR A 338 0.76 14.17 -13.15
N CYS A 339 1.52 14.61 -14.15
CA CYS A 339 2.95 14.38 -14.19
C CYS A 339 3.69 15.00 -12.98
N ALA A 340 3.17 16.09 -12.42
CA ALA A 340 3.75 16.75 -11.25
C ALA A 340 3.56 15.93 -9.96
N ASP A 341 2.44 15.22 -9.83
CA ASP A 341 2.15 14.39 -8.65
C ASP A 341 3.13 13.21 -8.54
N VAL A 342 3.54 12.66 -9.70
CA VAL A 342 4.45 11.51 -9.75
C VAL A 342 5.93 11.94 -9.76
N GLY A 343 6.29 13.02 -10.45
CA GLY A 343 7.64 13.56 -10.46
C GLY A 343 8.63 12.81 -11.36
N ALA A 344 9.94 12.97 -11.08
CA ALA A 344 11.04 12.46 -11.91
C ALA A 344 11.99 11.61 -11.07
N TYR A 345 12.32 10.39 -11.52
CA TYR A 345 13.23 9.52 -10.75
C TYR A 345 14.66 10.07 -10.78
N GLN A 346 15.20 10.38 -9.59
CA GLN A 346 16.39 11.20 -9.42
C GLN A 346 17.27 10.77 -8.25
N THR A 347 18.49 11.31 -8.25
CA THR A 347 19.41 11.30 -7.11
C THR A 347 19.76 12.73 -6.73
N ILE A 348 20.57 12.90 -5.68
CA ILE A 348 21.19 14.20 -5.35
C ILE A 348 22.01 14.79 -6.51
N SER A 349 22.45 13.97 -7.46
CA SER A 349 23.23 14.41 -8.63
C SER A 349 22.37 14.82 -9.82
N GLY A 350 21.05 14.66 -9.74
CA GLY A 350 20.10 14.96 -10.81
C GLY A 350 19.23 13.76 -11.21
N VAL A 351 18.36 14.01 -12.18
CA VAL A 351 17.43 13.04 -12.76
C VAL A 351 18.17 11.99 -13.59
N TYR A 352 17.75 10.73 -13.50
CA TYR A 352 18.29 9.67 -14.36
C TYR A 352 17.87 9.91 -15.82
N PRO A 353 18.77 9.73 -16.81
CA PRO A 353 18.41 9.92 -18.22
C PRO A 353 17.18 9.10 -18.61
N GLY A 354 16.19 9.73 -19.25
CA GLY A 354 14.95 9.06 -19.67
C GLY A 354 13.91 8.88 -18.56
N MET A 355 14.22 9.32 -17.33
CA MET A 355 13.31 9.30 -16.18
C MET A 355 12.83 10.70 -15.78
N GLU A 356 12.94 11.68 -16.67
CA GLU A 356 12.34 13.00 -16.50
C GLU A 356 10.82 12.90 -16.33
N ALA A 357 10.25 13.79 -15.53
CA ALA A 357 8.80 13.90 -15.39
C ALA A 357 8.17 14.13 -16.77
N CYS A 358 7.03 13.48 -17.03
CA CYS A 358 6.23 13.78 -18.20
C CYS A 358 5.69 15.22 -18.17
N THR A 359 5.01 15.62 -19.25
CA THR A 359 4.27 16.88 -19.30
C THR A 359 2.81 16.58 -19.55
N ASP A 360 1.94 17.15 -18.73
CA ASP A 360 0.50 17.08 -18.97
C ASP A 360 0.17 17.83 -20.27
N ASP A 361 -0.75 17.27 -21.07
CA ASP A 361 -1.25 17.97 -22.24
C ASP A 361 -1.87 19.31 -21.83
N ALA A 362 -1.54 20.39 -22.56
CA ALA A 362 -2.15 21.68 -22.31
C ALA A 362 -3.66 21.60 -22.58
N SER A 363 -4.46 21.65 -21.51
CA SER A 363 -5.92 21.64 -21.55
C SER A 363 -6.52 22.74 -22.43
#